data_AF-A0A940GZY4-F1
#
_entry.id   AF-A0A940GZY4-F1
#
_cell.length_a   1.000
_cell.length_b   1.000
_cell.length_c   1.000
_cell.angle_alpha   90.00
_cell.angle_beta   90.00
_cell.angle_gamma   90.00
#
_symmetry.space_group_name_H-M   'P 1'
#
loop_
_entity.id
_entity.type
_entity.pdbx_description
1 polymer ?
#
loop_
_entity_poly.entity_id
_entity_poly.type
_entity_poly.pdbx_seq_one_letter_code
_entity_poly.pdbx_strand_id
1 'polypeptide(L)'
;MRGEALRQRHAMLAALAPDTRGERFARRVAGEAGPSFADLAKLPDWLWAGPEQRRRIAALAALLKYRAAIDAELSGPRLARLAETVGEDLLDAACAAEPPEESATTLPPPEQLLAAGESLLEAGLPACLAPCFPGARDEPRARALAAQASAIAEALA
;
A
#
# COMPACT_ATOMS: atom_id res chain seq x y z
N MET A 1 -4.08 20.37 -17.49
CA MET A 1 -3.64 19.14 -16.80
C MET A 1 -4.25 18.93 -15.41
N ARG A 2 -4.15 19.84 -14.42
CA ARG A 2 -4.69 19.62 -13.06
C ARG A 2 -6.17 19.19 -12.98
N GLY A 3 -7.03 19.72 -13.84
CA GLY A 3 -8.45 19.37 -13.84
C GLY A 3 -8.77 17.95 -14.34
N GLU A 4 -7.88 17.32 -15.10
CA GLU A 4 -8.10 15.98 -15.66
C GLU A 4 -7.74 14.88 -14.67
N ALA A 5 -6.61 15.02 -13.98
CA ALA A 5 -6.20 14.13 -12.89
C ALA A 5 -7.22 14.12 -11.74
N LEU A 6 -7.78 15.28 -11.38
CA LEU A 6 -8.83 15.37 -10.35
C LEU A 6 -10.11 14.64 -10.78
N ARG A 7 -10.52 14.76 -12.05
CA ARG A 7 -11.68 14.04 -12.59
C ARG A 7 -11.46 12.54 -12.59
N GLN A 8 -10.27 12.07 -12.96
CA GLN A 8 -9.91 10.65 -12.87
C GLN A 8 -9.95 10.13 -11.43
N ARG A 9 -9.39 10.87 -10.46
CA ARG A 9 -9.46 10.53 -9.03
C ARG A 9 -10.90 10.45 -8.54
N HIS A 10 -11.73 11.42 -8.93
CA HIS A 10 -13.14 11.41 -8.59
C HIS A 10 -13.90 10.22 -9.20
N ALA A 11 -13.65 9.92 -10.48
CA ALA A 11 -14.25 8.76 -11.15
C ALA A 11 -13.85 7.44 -10.46
N MET A 12 -12.58 7.32 -10.04
CA MET A 12 -12.10 6.16 -9.29
C MET A 12 -12.79 6.05 -7.92
N LEU A 13 -12.87 7.14 -7.16
CA LEU A 13 -13.56 7.14 -5.86
C LEU A 13 -15.03 6.76 -6.02
N ALA A 14 -15.71 7.31 -7.01
CA ALA A 14 -17.12 7.00 -7.28
C ALA A 14 -17.34 5.53 -7.69
N ALA A 15 -16.36 4.90 -8.36
CA ALA A 15 -16.42 3.50 -8.72
C ALA A 15 -16.15 2.56 -7.53
N LEU A 16 -15.21 2.92 -6.65
CA LEU A 16 -14.79 2.11 -5.50
C LEU A 16 -15.65 2.34 -4.24
N ALA A 17 -16.28 3.50 -4.11
CA ALA A 17 -17.13 3.86 -2.99
C ALA A 17 -18.33 4.65 -3.51
N PRO A 18 -19.32 3.97 -4.11
CA PRO A 18 -20.41 4.69 -4.73
C PRO A 18 -21.26 5.42 -3.67
N ASP A 19 -21.78 6.59 -4.06
CA ASP A 19 -22.56 7.49 -3.21
C ASP A 19 -24.00 7.65 -3.73
N THR A 20 -24.65 6.52 -4.02
CA THR A 20 -26.08 6.50 -4.32
C THR A 20 -26.91 6.71 -3.05
N ARG A 21 -28.22 7.01 -3.21
CA ARG A 21 -29.13 7.18 -2.07
C ARG A 21 -29.22 5.92 -1.20
N GLY A 22 -29.19 4.74 -1.83
CA GLY A 22 -29.22 3.45 -1.14
C GLY A 22 -27.97 3.22 -0.30
N GLU A 23 -26.79 3.49 -0.86
CA GLU A 23 -25.52 3.32 -0.14
C GLU A 23 -25.36 4.32 1.01
N ARG A 24 -25.80 5.57 0.83
CA ARG A 24 -25.86 6.54 1.93
C ARG A 24 -26.74 6.05 3.08
N PHE A 25 -27.89 5.43 2.76
CA PHE A 25 -28.76 4.86 3.77
C PHE A 25 -28.11 3.65 4.46
N ALA A 26 -27.54 2.72 3.70
CA ALA A 26 -26.85 1.55 4.21
C ALA A 26 -25.71 1.93 5.17
N ARG A 27 -24.83 2.86 4.77
CA ARG A 27 -23.76 3.41 5.61
C ARG A 27 -24.28 4.04 6.89
N ARG A 28 -25.36 4.83 6.80
CA ARG A 28 -25.98 5.46 7.97
C ARG A 28 -26.51 4.44 8.97
N VAL A 29 -27.10 3.35 8.51
CA VAL A 29 -27.58 2.25 9.37
C VAL A 29 -26.41 1.48 9.99
N ALA A 30 -25.33 1.28 9.23
CA ALA A 30 -24.13 0.58 9.69
C ALA A 30 -23.19 1.45 10.56
N GLY A 31 -23.41 2.77 10.65
CA GLY A 31 -22.51 3.69 11.34
C GLY A 31 -21.19 3.96 10.61
N GLU A 32 -21.15 3.72 9.30
CA GLU A 32 -19.96 3.84 8.46
C GLU A 32 -19.77 5.25 7.88
N ALA A 33 -18.51 5.64 7.66
CA ALA A 33 -18.18 6.90 7.02
C ALA A 33 -18.42 6.85 5.50
N GLY A 34 -19.01 7.91 4.95
CA GLY A 34 -19.12 8.10 3.51
C GLY A 34 -17.85 8.69 2.89
N PRO A 35 -17.69 8.61 1.56
CA PRO A 35 -16.59 9.27 0.86
C PRO A 35 -16.67 10.79 1.03
N SER A 36 -15.53 11.42 1.26
CA SER A 36 -15.38 12.87 1.40
C SER A 36 -14.44 13.43 0.33
N PHE A 37 -14.50 14.75 0.11
CA PHE A 37 -13.55 15.41 -0.80
C PHE A 37 -12.09 15.28 -0.34
N ALA A 38 -11.86 15.18 0.98
CA ALA A 38 -10.53 14.97 1.53
C ALA A 38 -9.94 13.59 1.14
N ASP A 39 -10.78 12.60 0.91
CA ASP A 39 -10.34 11.25 0.53
C ASP A 39 -9.74 11.22 -0.88
N LEU A 40 -10.17 12.12 -1.77
CA LEU A 40 -9.58 12.27 -3.11
C LEU A 40 -8.09 12.59 -3.08
N ALA A 41 -7.67 13.41 -2.12
CA ALA A 41 -6.26 13.78 -1.95
C ALA A 41 -5.43 12.65 -1.35
N LYS A 42 -6.08 11.67 -0.70
CA LYS A 42 -5.44 10.53 -0.06
C LYS A 42 -5.39 9.28 -0.95
N LEU A 43 -6.10 9.27 -2.07
CA LEU A 43 -6.03 8.15 -3.02
C LEU A 43 -4.60 8.02 -3.54
N PRO A 44 -3.95 6.85 -3.40
CA PRO A 44 -2.58 6.67 -3.88
C PRO A 44 -2.53 6.32 -5.36
N ASP A 45 -1.42 6.68 -6.03
CA ASP A 45 -1.27 6.50 -7.48
C ASP A 45 -1.20 5.03 -7.93
N TRP A 46 -0.76 4.15 -7.03
CA TRP A 46 -0.71 2.72 -7.30
C TRP A 46 -2.09 2.08 -7.53
N LEU A 47 -3.20 2.73 -7.13
CA LEU A 47 -4.55 2.26 -7.46
C LEU A 47 -4.82 2.28 -8.97
N TRP A 48 -4.08 3.05 -9.76
CA TRP A 48 -4.17 3.00 -11.23
C TRP A 48 -3.17 2.04 -11.87
N ALA A 49 -2.20 1.56 -11.09
CA ALA A 49 -1.18 0.65 -11.59
C ALA A 49 -1.76 -0.73 -11.92
N GLY A 50 -1.15 -1.42 -12.89
CA GLY A 50 -1.49 -2.81 -13.22
C GLY A 50 -1.15 -3.79 -12.10
N PRO A 51 -1.67 -5.03 -12.15
CA PRO A 51 -1.52 -6.01 -11.06
C PRO A 51 -0.05 -6.31 -10.73
N GLU A 52 0.82 -6.41 -11.73
CA GLU A 52 2.25 -6.67 -11.52
C GLU A 52 2.95 -5.51 -10.81
N GLN A 53 2.66 -4.27 -11.22
CA GLN A 53 3.22 -3.09 -10.57
C GLN A 53 2.71 -2.97 -9.13
N ARG A 54 1.43 -3.24 -8.87
CA ARG A 54 0.89 -3.28 -7.50
C ARG A 54 1.58 -4.33 -6.65
N ARG A 55 1.86 -5.51 -7.20
CA ARG A 55 2.61 -6.58 -6.53
C ARG A 55 4.02 -6.13 -6.16
N ARG A 56 4.73 -5.46 -7.07
CA ARG A 56 6.06 -4.87 -6.81
C ARG A 56 6.01 -3.82 -5.70
N ILE A 57 5.01 -2.94 -5.73
CA ILE A 57 4.81 -1.92 -4.69
C ILE A 57 4.50 -2.57 -3.33
N ALA A 58 3.68 -3.62 -3.29
CA ALA A 58 3.40 -4.37 -2.07
C ALA A 58 4.66 -5.04 -1.50
N ALA A 59 5.46 -5.69 -2.36
CA ALA A 59 6.73 -6.27 -1.96
C ALA A 59 7.69 -5.22 -1.36
N LEU A 60 7.89 -4.09 -2.05
CA LEU A 60 8.72 -2.98 -1.55
C LEU A 60 8.18 -2.42 -0.22
N ALA A 61 6.88 -2.21 -0.11
CA ALA A 61 6.25 -1.71 1.11
C ALA A 61 6.50 -2.64 2.31
N ALA A 62 6.47 -3.95 2.09
CA ALA A 62 6.85 -4.92 3.11
C ALA A 62 8.35 -4.86 3.46
N LEU A 63 9.23 -4.84 2.45
CA LEU A 63 10.68 -4.75 2.67
C LEU A 63 11.07 -3.51 3.47
N LEU A 64 10.48 -2.35 3.14
CA LEU A 64 10.69 -1.10 3.88
C LEU A 64 10.21 -1.22 5.33
N LYS A 65 9.01 -1.78 5.56
CA LYS A 65 8.48 -1.99 6.92
C LYS A 65 9.39 -2.86 7.77
N TYR A 66 9.99 -3.90 7.17
CA TYR A 66 10.87 -4.86 7.85
C TYR A 66 12.36 -4.55 7.68
N ARG A 67 12.73 -3.35 7.21
CA ARG A 67 14.11 -2.98 6.85
C ARG A 67 15.11 -3.26 7.97
N ALA A 68 14.81 -2.82 9.20
CA ALA A 68 15.67 -3.07 10.35
C ALA A 68 15.82 -4.57 10.68
N ALA A 69 14.77 -5.36 10.52
CA ALA A 69 14.84 -6.81 10.72
C ALA A 69 15.64 -7.52 9.61
N ILE A 70 15.62 -6.98 8.38
CA ILE A 70 16.45 -7.46 7.26
C ILE A 70 17.93 -7.16 7.54
N ASP A 71 18.25 -5.95 7.99
CA ASP A 71 19.63 -5.57 8.33
C ASP A 71 20.21 -6.38 9.50
N ALA A 72 19.37 -6.79 10.44
CA ALA A 72 19.76 -7.63 11.57
C ALA A 72 19.81 -9.14 11.25
N GLU A 73 19.37 -9.56 10.06
CA GLU A 73 19.30 -10.97 9.69
C GLU A 73 20.67 -11.50 9.25
N LEU A 74 21.17 -12.51 9.97
CA LEU A 74 22.48 -13.14 9.69
C LEU A 74 22.34 -14.41 8.84
N SER A 75 21.11 -14.88 8.61
CA SER A 75 20.84 -16.07 7.80
C SER A 75 20.86 -15.76 6.31
N GLY A 76 22.01 -15.98 5.67
CA GLY A 76 22.16 -15.91 4.20
C GLY A 76 21.09 -16.72 3.43
N PRO A 77 20.76 -17.98 3.81
CA PRO A 77 19.71 -18.74 3.14
C PRO A 77 18.32 -18.10 3.22
N ARG A 78 18.02 -17.41 4.32
CA ARG A 78 16.73 -16.73 4.48
C ARG A 78 16.65 -15.49 3.61
N LEU A 79 17.72 -14.71 3.54
CA LEU A 79 17.82 -13.55 2.66
C LEU A 79 17.77 -13.95 1.18
N ALA A 80 18.44 -15.04 0.80
CA ALA A 80 18.35 -15.60 -0.55
C ALA A 80 16.90 -15.97 -0.92
N ARG A 81 16.18 -16.64 -0.01
CA ARG A 81 14.77 -17.01 -0.24
C ARG A 81 13.84 -15.79 -0.32
N LEU A 82 14.14 -14.73 0.43
CA LEU A 82 13.44 -13.46 0.28
C LEU A 82 13.67 -12.88 -1.12
N ALA A 83 14.93 -12.77 -1.55
CA ALA A 83 15.30 -12.27 -2.87
C ALA A 83 14.64 -13.10 -3.99
N GLU A 84 14.60 -14.43 -3.89
CA GLU A 84 13.88 -15.28 -4.83
C GLU A 84 12.37 -14.99 -4.88
N THR A 85 11.78 -14.58 -3.75
CA THR A 85 10.33 -14.32 -3.64
C THR A 85 9.94 -12.96 -4.21
N VAL A 86 10.74 -11.92 -3.97
CA VAL A 86 10.41 -10.53 -4.37
C VAL A 86 11.22 -10.01 -5.56
N GLY A 87 12.33 -10.65 -5.90
CA GLY A 87 13.32 -10.16 -6.84
C GLY A 87 14.48 -9.46 -6.13
N GLU A 88 15.70 -9.78 -6.54
CA GLU A 88 16.94 -9.19 -6.01
C GLU A 88 16.95 -7.66 -6.15
N ASP A 89 16.55 -7.14 -7.31
CA ASP A 89 16.48 -5.69 -7.57
C ASP A 89 15.60 -4.93 -6.55
N LEU A 90 14.47 -5.53 -6.13
CA LEU A 90 13.58 -4.90 -5.15
C LEU A 90 14.17 -4.95 -3.74
N LEU A 91 14.88 -6.03 -3.40
CA LEU A 91 15.56 -6.16 -2.12
C LEU A 91 16.68 -5.13 -2.02
N ASP A 92 17.52 -5.02 -3.05
CA ASP A 92 18.61 -4.03 -3.10
C ASP A 92 18.09 -2.60 -3.04
N ALA A 93 17.02 -2.29 -3.78
CA ALA A 93 16.40 -0.98 -3.75
C ALA A 93 15.81 -0.64 -2.37
N ALA A 94 15.16 -1.59 -1.71
CA ALA A 94 14.71 -1.42 -0.33
C ALA A 94 15.90 -1.25 0.62
N CYS A 95 17.02 -1.93 0.35
CA CYS A 95 18.22 -1.84 1.16
C CYS A 95 18.90 -0.47 1.09
N ALA A 96 18.90 0.13 -0.10
CA ALA A 96 19.44 1.45 -0.37
C ALA A 96 18.53 2.60 0.10
N ALA A 97 17.24 2.34 0.33
CA ALA A 97 16.32 3.34 0.81
C ALA A 97 16.58 3.71 2.28
N GLU A 98 16.26 4.95 2.63
CA GLU A 98 16.31 5.40 4.03
C GLU A 98 15.31 4.59 4.86
N PRO A 99 15.74 3.97 5.99
CA PRO A 99 14.86 3.17 6.82
C PRO A 99 13.78 4.04 7.44
N PRO A 100 12.53 3.55 7.57
CA PRO A 100 11.50 4.29 8.25
C PRO A 100 11.83 4.41 9.75
N GLU A 101 11.40 5.53 10.36
CA GLU A 101 11.61 5.82 11.79
C GLU A 101 11.19 4.66 12.70
N GLU A 102 10.09 4.00 12.35
CA GLU A 102 9.62 2.78 13.02
C GLU A 102 9.63 1.62 12.03
N SER A 103 10.61 0.74 12.20
CA SER A 103 10.70 -0.53 11.50
C SER A 103 10.23 -1.67 12.41
N ALA A 104 9.56 -2.66 11.82
CA ALA A 104 9.27 -3.89 12.52
C ALA A 104 10.59 -4.65 12.82
N THR A 105 10.71 -5.17 14.03
CA THR A 105 11.93 -5.84 14.51
C THR A 105 11.98 -7.33 14.19
N THR A 106 10.86 -7.91 13.74
CA THR A 106 10.75 -9.33 13.45
C THR A 106 10.33 -9.51 12.00
N LEU A 107 11.20 -10.16 11.22
CA LEU A 107 10.93 -10.52 9.84
C LEU A 107 9.92 -11.68 9.79
N PRO A 108 8.85 -11.60 8.98
CA PRO A 108 7.92 -12.71 8.79
C PRO A 108 8.59 -13.86 7.99
N PRO A 109 7.94 -15.02 7.86
CA PRO A 109 8.33 -16.02 6.87
C PRO A 109 8.32 -15.41 5.45
N PRO A 110 9.30 -15.75 4.57
CA PRO A 110 9.40 -15.15 3.23
C PRO A 110 8.11 -15.23 2.41
N GLU A 111 7.39 -16.35 2.51
CA GLU A 111 6.12 -16.59 1.82
C GLU A 111 4.96 -15.69 2.27
N GLN A 112 5.08 -15.06 3.45
CA GLN A 112 4.07 -14.14 3.99
C GLN A 112 4.39 -12.67 3.71
N LEU A 113 5.58 -12.37 3.18
CA LEU A 113 6.05 -11.01 3.02
C LEU A 113 5.14 -10.20 2.08
N LEU A 114 4.74 -10.79 0.95
CA LEU A 114 3.87 -10.13 -0.02
C LEU A 114 2.49 -9.80 0.58
N ALA A 115 1.88 -10.76 1.29
CA ALA A 115 0.61 -10.55 1.97
C ALA A 115 0.70 -9.46 3.06
N ALA A 116 1.83 -9.39 3.78
CA ALA A 116 2.09 -8.32 4.74
C ALA A 116 2.19 -6.94 4.04
N GLY A 117 2.75 -6.90 2.84
CA GLY A 117 2.80 -5.72 1.98
C GLY A 117 1.42 -5.29 1.47
N GLU A 118 0.63 -6.23 0.95
CA GLU A 118 -0.75 -5.97 0.49
C GLU A 118 -1.62 -5.44 1.62
N SER A 119 -1.55 -6.06 2.80
CA SER A 119 -2.23 -5.58 4.01
C SER A 119 -1.80 -4.16 4.39
N LEU A 120 -0.53 -3.81 4.20
CA LEU A 120 -0.03 -2.47 4.44
C LEU A 120 -0.53 -1.47 3.39
N LEU A 121 -0.58 -1.84 2.11
CA LEU A 121 -1.16 -0.98 1.08
C LEU A 121 -2.63 -0.68 1.37
N GLU A 122 -3.42 -1.70 1.71
CA GLU A 122 -4.82 -1.53 2.11
C GLU A 122 -4.96 -0.65 3.34
N ALA A 123 -4.14 -0.86 4.38
CA ALA A 123 -4.20 -0.08 5.60
C ALA A 123 -4.05 1.44 5.37
N GLY A 124 -3.26 1.84 4.37
CA GLY A 124 -3.04 3.24 4.00
C GLY A 124 -4.20 3.91 3.25
N LEU A 125 -5.15 3.12 2.74
CA LEU A 125 -6.31 3.60 1.99
C LEU A 125 -7.32 4.31 2.88
N PRO A 126 -8.08 5.29 2.34
CA PRO A 126 -9.19 5.92 3.06
C PRO A 126 -10.22 4.90 3.56
N ALA A 127 -10.71 5.06 4.79
CA ALA A 127 -11.67 4.14 5.40
C ALA A 127 -13.00 4.01 4.62
N CYS A 128 -13.37 5.02 3.83
CA CYS A 128 -14.54 4.95 2.95
C CYS A 128 -14.42 3.88 1.84
N LEU A 129 -13.21 3.35 1.60
CA LEU A 129 -12.94 2.26 0.67
C LEU A 129 -13.06 0.86 1.31
N ALA A 130 -13.37 0.77 2.61
CA ALA A 130 -13.51 -0.51 3.33
C ALA A 130 -14.43 -1.55 2.65
N PRO A 131 -15.54 -1.17 1.98
CA PRO A 131 -16.38 -2.13 1.26
C PRO A 131 -15.69 -2.87 0.11
N CYS A 132 -14.68 -2.26 -0.52
CA CYS A 132 -13.89 -2.88 -1.58
C CYS A 132 -12.54 -3.41 -1.10
N PHE A 133 -12.00 -2.81 -0.04
CA PHE A 133 -10.71 -3.15 0.55
C PHE A 133 -10.89 -3.31 2.06
N PRO A 134 -11.18 -4.52 2.56
CA PRO A 134 -11.50 -4.74 3.97
C PRO A 134 -10.42 -4.24 4.95
N GLY A 135 -9.16 -4.13 4.52
CA GLY A 135 -8.07 -3.57 5.32
C GLY A 135 -8.01 -2.04 5.40
N ALA A 136 -8.85 -1.30 4.64
CA ALA A 136 -8.79 0.16 4.57
C ALA A 136 -9.14 0.83 5.90
N ARG A 137 -8.19 1.60 6.44
CA ARG A 137 -8.31 2.21 7.78
C ARG A 137 -7.69 3.60 7.93
N ASP A 138 -7.33 4.24 6.82
CA ASP A 138 -6.75 5.59 6.77
C ASP A 138 -5.45 5.74 7.59
N GLU A 139 -4.65 4.67 7.70
CA GLU A 139 -3.45 4.67 8.55
C GLU A 139 -2.31 5.52 7.93
N PRO A 140 -1.87 6.61 8.60
CA PRO A 140 -0.89 7.54 8.02
C PRO A 140 0.45 6.89 7.71
N ARG A 141 0.92 6.00 8.59
CA ARG A 141 2.21 5.30 8.45
C ARG A 141 2.21 4.35 7.27
N ALA A 142 1.15 3.55 7.16
CA ALA A 142 0.95 2.65 6.03
C ALA A 142 0.90 3.43 4.71
N ARG A 143 0.24 4.60 4.68
CA ARG A 143 0.24 5.47 3.50
C ARG A 143 1.62 6.01 3.15
N ALA A 144 2.41 6.46 4.14
CA ALA A 144 3.75 6.95 3.91
C ALA A 144 4.66 5.86 3.31
N LEU A 145 4.62 4.65 3.87
CA LEU A 145 5.37 3.49 3.35
C LEU A 145 4.91 3.10 1.94
N ALA A 146 3.60 3.07 1.68
CA ALA A 146 3.06 2.79 0.36
C ALA A 146 3.48 3.84 -0.68
N ALA A 147 3.54 5.12 -0.30
CA ALA A 147 3.99 6.20 -1.16
C ALA A 147 5.51 6.08 -1.47
N GLN A 148 6.32 5.80 -0.46
CA GLN A 148 7.75 5.55 -0.63
C GLN A 148 8.00 4.34 -1.53
N ALA A 149 7.28 3.24 -1.30
CA ALA A 149 7.36 2.03 -2.12
C ALA A 149 6.95 2.29 -3.58
N SER A 150 5.88 3.07 -3.82
CA SER A 150 5.46 3.47 -5.18
C SER A 150 6.57 4.24 -5.89
N ALA A 151 7.15 5.23 -5.21
CA ALA A 151 8.22 6.05 -5.78
C ALA A 151 9.46 5.22 -6.16
N ILE A 152 9.86 4.26 -5.30
CA ILE A 152 10.98 3.35 -5.61
C ILE A 152 10.62 2.43 -6.77
N ALA A 153 9.41 1.85 -6.77
CA ALA A 153 8.96 0.94 -7.83
C ALA A 153 8.85 1.64 -9.19
N GLU A 154 8.50 2.92 -9.22
CA GLU A 154 8.47 3.75 -10.42
C GLU A 154 9.88 4.11 -10.91
N ALA A 155 10.84 4.33 -10.01
CA ALA A 155 12.23 4.61 -10.38
C ALA A 155 12.96 3.40 -10.98
N LEU A 156 12.47 2.17 -10.73
CA LEU A 156 13.01 0.92 -11.27
C LEU A 156 12.36 0.48 -12.59
N ALA A 157 11.30 1.15 -13.04
CA ALA A 157 10.54 0.81 -14.25
C ALA A 157 11.08 1.54 -15.49
#